data_AF-A0A662VAR0-F1
#
_entry.id   AF-A0A662VAR0-F1
#
_cell.length_a   1.000
_cell.length_b   1.000
_cell.length_c   1.000
_cell.angle_alpha   90.00
_cell.angle_beta   90.00
_cell.angle_gamma   90.00
#
_symmetry.space_group_name_H-M   'P 1'
#
loop_
_entity.id
_entity.type
_entity.pdbx_description
1 polymer ?
#
loop_
_entity_poly.entity_id
_entity_poly.type
_entity_poly.pdbx_seq_one_letter_code
_entity_poly.pdbx_strand_id
1 'polypeptide(L)'
;MPEWLGDAFKLERNSIPRYGNIYADVYMRHNKYMGKAIIRGNERVETQVTPNMPKLRYCIDPNTLKLMPELAEFTGRVYIDVKRDGFNLLFYPVHGRDGGYVVLPKTRLRVYPSGKIIRALRRMPEDLRRKVEELVGRGYVPVFEAWGSELDEMGIRSGITDKRATEDIEDLPHGVHFEMTHLLRRSGGLREWDNYEPVSPEVRDEVAREHGIDLVPRYAVIEVEKGKIKRVVESSGLHGVKLPEERDLREFLLKLMSEFDRVNEKCIVTEGSVLHFGENMCKLKAWKVMKEDIGRRTGIPPIRKISSEYEKMALETSPFDMAKDLDEAYSKLMEYIEEDFQLSKKGKRFVRRVLVDKLATDIIRDTYGGEDVGEFMKEMANSGVSRSVIGCMAMKIRRCYGRPDFDECIARVKCY
;
A
#
# COMPACT_ATOMS: atom_id res chain seq x y z
N MET A 1 -17.59 -24.81 -9.63
CA MET A 1 -17.08 -23.42 -9.52
C MET A 1 -18.25 -22.50 -9.86
N PRO A 2 -18.59 -21.47 -9.08
CA PRO A 2 -19.64 -20.54 -9.47
C PRO A 2 -19.37 -19.89 -10.83
N GLU A 3 -20.33 -19.94 -11.76
CA GLU A 3 -20.16 -19.50 -13.16
C GLU A 3 -19.90 -17.98 -13.31
N TRP A 4 -20.18 -17.18 -12.28
CA TRP A 4 -19.91 -15.74 -12.28
C TRP A 4 -18.43 -15.36 -12.07
N LEU A 5 -17.52 -16.35 -11.96
CA LEU A 5 -16.12 -16.14 -11.57
C LEU A 5 -15.15 -15.80 -12.72
N GLY A 6 -15.49 -16.04 -13.99
CA GLY A 6 -14.77 -15.53 -15.19
C GLY A 6 -13.22 -15.65 -15.20
N ASP A 7 -12.58 -14.82 -16.04
CA ASP A 7 -11.12 -14.82 -16.32
C ASP A 7 -10.25 -14.04 -15.30
N ALA A 8 -10.83 -13.51 -14.20
CA ALA A 8 -10.17 -12.58 -13.27
C ALA A 8 -9.50 -13.28 -12.07
N PHE A 9 -8.95 -14.46 -12.30
CA PHE A 9 -8.50 -15.38 -11.27
C PHE A 9 -6.99 -15.58 -11.34
N LYS A 10 -6.32 -15.43 -10.19
CA LYS A 10 -4.91 -15.75 -10.05
C LYS A 10 -4.70 -16.73 -8.91
N LEU A 11 -4.06 -17.86 -9.20
CA LEU A 11 -3.62 -18.79 -8.18
C LEU A 11 -2.31 -18.30 -7.55
N GLU A 12 -2.31 -18.09 -6.24
CA GLU A 12 -1.11 -17.87 -5.43
C GLU A 12 -0.90 -19.08 -4.51
N ARG A 13 0.34 -19.54 -4.35
CA ARG A 13 0.69 -20.60 -3.40
C ARG A 13 1.41 -19.98 -2.22
N ASN A 14 0.87 -20.14 -1.02
CA ASN A 14 1.41 -19.57 0.21
C ASN A 14 1.66 -20.66 1.25
N SER A 15 2.74 -20.55 2.01
CA SER A 15 2.96 -21.40 3.18
C SER A 15 2.49 -20.65 4.42
N ILE A 16 1.45 -21.16 5.08
CA ILE A 16 0.92 -20.58 6.31
C ILE A 16 1.66 -21.19 7.51
N PRO A 17 2.19 -20.37 8.43
CA PRO A 17 2.71 -20.84 9.71
C PRO A 17 1.72 -21.79 10.39
N ARG A 18 2.21 -22.90 10.98
CA ARG A 18 1.42 -24.02 11.56
C ARG A 18 0.71 -24.93 10.56
N TYR A 19 0.06 -24.40 9.53
CA TYR A 19 -0.82 -25.19 8.65
C TYR A 19 -0.21 -25.63 7.32
N GLY A 20 0.99 -25.17 6.98
CA GLY A 20 1.75 -25.59 5.80
C GLY A 20 1.27 -24.94 4.51
N ASN A 21 1.50 -25.62 3.38
CA ASN A 21 1.21 -25.05 2.06
C ASN A 21 -0.29 -25.03 1.77
N ILE A 22 -0.83 -23.83 1.55
CA ILE A 22 -2.18 -23.60 1.06
C ILE A 22 -2.15 -22.95 -0.32
N TYR A 23 -3.26 -23.06 -1.02
CA TYR A 23 -3.48 -22.37 -2.28
C TYR A 23 -4.48 -21.24 -2.02
N ALA A 24 -4.10 -20.02 -2.39
CA ALA A 24 -4.95 -18.87 -2.35
C ALA A 24 -5.36 -18.50 -3.76
N ASP A 25 -6.64 -18.52 -4.01
CA ASP A 25 -7.24 -17.98 -5.21
C ASP A 25 -7.43 -16.48 -4.99
N VAL A 26 -6.54 -15.68 -5.56
CA VAL A 26 -6.67 -14.22 -5.53
C VAL A 26 -7.63 -13.82 -6.64
N TYR A 27 -8.68 -13.09 -6.28
CA TYR A 27 -9.67 -12.61 -7.23
C TYR A 27 -9.62 -11.09 -7.33
N MET A 28 -9.55 -10.61 -8.56
CA MET A 28 -9.53 -9.18 -8.85
C MET A 28 -10.79 -8.76 -9.58
N ARG A 29 -11.81 -8.31 -8.84
CA ARG A 29 -12.83 -7.44 -9.47
C ARG A 29 -12.20 -6.07 -9.63
N HIS A 30 -11.76 -5.75 -10.85
CA HIS A 30 -10.98 -4.57 -11.26
C HIS A 30 -11.43 -3.21 -10.68
N ASN A 31 -12.59 -3.12 -10.03
CA ASN A 31 -13.19 -1.86 -9.65
C ASN A 31 -13.44 -1.70 -8.12
N LYS A 32 -13.32 -2.76 -7.29
CA LYS A 32 -13.61 -2.62 -5.84
C LYS A 32 -12.91 -3.56 -4.84
N TYR A 33 -12.36 -4.69 -5.27
CA TYR A 33 -11.94 -5.76 -4.33
C TYR A 33 -10.47 -6.13 -4.41
N MET A 34 -9.60 -5.23 -4.88
CA MET A 34 -8.17 -5.54 -5.00
C MET A 34 -7.62 -6.10 -3.68
N GLY A 35 -7.19 -7.36 -3.75
CA GLY A 35 -6.65 -8.09 -2.61
C GLY A 35 -7.60 -9.08 -1.96
N LYS A 36 -8.88 -9.18 -2.33
CA LYS A 36 -9.77 -10.23 -1.81
C LYS A 36 -9.35 -11.61 -2.37
N ALA A 37 -9.21 -12.58 -1.48
CA ALA A 37 -8.74 -13.91 -1.84
C ALA A 37 -9.60 -14.99 -1.18
N ILE A 38 -9.80 -16.10 -1.88
CA ILE A 38 -10.34 -17.33 -1.34
C ILE A 38 -9.16 -18.24 -1.01
N ILE A 39 -9.01 -18.61 0.26
CA ILE A 39 -8.11 -19.69 0.62
C ILE A 39 -8.80 -21.00 0.24
N ARG A 40 -8.25 -21.74 -0.72
CA ARG A 40 -8.66 -23.12 -0.98
C ARG A 40 -8.18 -23.98 0.17
N GLY A 41 -9.14 -24.54 0.92
CA GLY A 41 -8.82 -25.44 2.01
C GLY A 41 -8.00 -26.64 1.53
N ASN A 42 -7.09 -27.10 2.39
CA ASN A 42 -6.38 -28.37 2.23
C ASN A 42 -6.79 -29.30 3.39
N GLU A 43 -6.01 -30.34 3.67
CA GLU A 43 -6.26 -31.27 4.78
C GLU A 43 -6.25 -30.60 6.17
N ARG A 44 -5.62 -29.42 6.31
CA ARG A 44 -5.41 -28.72 7.58
C ARG A 44 -6.18 -27.41 7.69
N VAL A 45 -6.53 -26.77 6.58
CA VAL A 45 -7.14 -25.44 6.52
C VAL A 45 -8.55 -25.50 5.93
N GLU A 46 -9.46 -24.72 6.50
CA GLU A 46 -10.80 -24.56 5.95
C GLU A 46 -10.83 -23.64 4.73
N THR A 47 -11.76 -23.88 3.81
CA THR A 47 -12.01 -22.91 2.75
C THR A 47 -12.64 -21.65 3.35
N GLN A 48 -12.01 -20.49 3.12
CA GLN A 48 -12.48 -19.21 3.63
C GLN A 48 -12.21 -18.05 2.66
N VAL A 49 -13.07 -17.04 2.70
CA VAL A 49 -12.90 -15.75 2.02
C VAL A 49 -12.22 -14.78 2.97
N THR A 50 -11.11 -14.21 2.52
CA THR A 50 -10.34 -13.23 3.29
C THR A 50 -10.99 -11.84 3.22
N PRO A 51 -10.86 -11.02 4.28
CA PRO A 51 -11.28 -9.62 4.28
C PRO A 51 -10.56 -8.83 3.17
N ASN A 52 -11.23 -7.81 2.64
CA ASN A 52 -10.64 -6.94 1.62
C ASN A 52 -9.82 -5.81 2.28
N MET A 53 -8.68 -5.47 1.70
CA MET A 53 -7.97 -4.24 2.08
C MET A 53 -8.83 -3.04 1.63
N PRO A 54 -9.20 -2.10 2.51
CA PRO A 54 -10.06 -1.00 2.10
C PRO A 54 -9.39 -0.08 1.08
N LYS A 55 -10.13 0.35 0.04
CA LYS A 55 -9.66 1.30 -0.97
C LYS A 55 -10.32 2.66 -0.74
N LEU A 56 -9.49 3.67 -0.47
CA LEU A 56 -9.94 5.04 -0.23
C LEU A 56 -10.20 5.77 -1.56
N ARG A 57 -11.42 6.29 -1.73
CA ARG A 57 -11.75 7.28 -2.78
C ARG A 57 -11.27 8.66 -2.35
N TYR A 58 -11.08 9.57 -3.30
CA TYR A 58 -10.79 10.96 -2.96
C TYR A 58 -12.05 11.64 -2.39
N CYS A 59 -11.90 12.43 -1.33
CA CYS A 59 -12.99 13.23 -0.77
C CYS A 59 -13.46 14.32 -1.74
N ILE A 60 -12.51 14.90 -2.49
CA ILE A 60 -12.75 15.87 -3.55
C ILE A 60 -12.40 15.18 -4.87
N ASP A 61 -13.35 15.13 -5.82
CA ASP A 61 -13.08 14.60 -7.14
C ASP A 61 -11.95 15.41 -7.80
N PRO A 62 -10.86 14.77 -8.20
CA PRO A 62 -9.66 15.48 -8.65
C PRO A 62 -9.83 16.30 -9.93
N ASN A 63 -10.90 16.07 -10.72
CA ASN A 63 -11.12 16.70 -12.02
C ASN A 63 -12.14 17.81 -11.92
N THR A 64 -13.22 17.55 -11.19
CA THR A 64 -14.36 18.47 -11.04
C THR A 64 -14.27 19.31 -9.79
N LEU A 65 -13.38 18.94 -8.86
CA LEU A 65 -13.22 19.53 -7.53
C LEU A 65 -14.51 19.51 -6.71
N LYS A 66 -15.43 18.61 -7.05
CA LYS A 66 -16.67 18.42 -6.32
C LYS A 66 -16.44 17.50 -5.13
N LEU A 67 -17.11 17.79 -4.03
CA LEU A 67 -17.16 16.89 -2.87
C LEU A 67 -17.85 15.58 -3.27
N MET A 68 -17.37 14.46 -2.75
CA MET A 68 -18.03 13.18 -2.99
C MET A 68 -19.46 13.19 -2.42
N PRO A 69 -20.45 12.60 -3.12
CA PRO A 69 -21.87 12.71 -2.74
C PRO A 69 -22.16 12.22 -1.32
N GLU A 70 -21.55 11.10 -0.92
CA GLU A 70 -21.80 10.51 0.39
C GLU A 70 -21.35 11.44 1.53
N LEU A 71 -20.27 12.20 1.33
CA LEU A 71 -19.78 13.18 2.30
C LEU A 71 -20.56 14.50 2.23
N ALA A 72 -21.07 14.87 1.05
CA ALA A 72 -21.90 16.06 0.85
C ALA A 72 -23.26 15.96 1.56
N GLU A 73 -23.85 14.77 1.61
CA GLU A 73 -25.14 14.54 2.29
C GLU A 73 -25.00 14.09 3.75
N PHE A 74 -23.77 13.82 4.20
CA PHE A 74 -23.51 13.29 5.54
C PHE A 74 -23.90 14.29 6.64
N THR A 75 -24.43 13.75 7.74
CA THR A 75 -24.70 14.50 8.98
C THR A 75 -24.13 13.71 10.15
N GLY A 76 -23.25 14.33 10.93
CA GLY A 76 -22.55 13.68 12.04
C GLY A 76 -21.13 14.21 12.21
N ARG A 77 -20.27 13.38 12.82
CA ARG A 77 -18.85 13.72 13.01
C ARG A 77 -17.99 13.19 11.87
N VAL A 78 -17.06 14.02 11.42
CA VAL A 78 -15.99 13.65 10.49
C VAL A 78 -14.66 13.74 11.24
N TYR A 79 -13.93 12.64 11.26
CA TYR A 79 -12.61 12.54 11.88
C TYR A 79 -11.57 12.68 10.79
N ILE A 80 -10.67 13.65 10.95
CA ILE A 80 -9.64 13.98 9.98
C ILE A 80 -8.32 13.42 10.50
N ASP A 81 -8.06 12.16 10.21
CA ASP A 81 -6.89 11.42 10.68
C ASP A 81 -5.70 11.62 9.73
N VAL A 82 -4.47 11.53 10.24
CA VAL A 82 -3.25 11.63 9.43
C VAL A 82 -3.21 10.49 8.41
N LYS A 83 -2.94 10.83 7.14
CA LYS A 83 -2.64 9.81 6.15
C LYS A 83 -1.14 9.50 6.19
N ARG A 84 -0.79 8.41 6.87
CA ARG A 84 0.58 7.88 6.86
C ARG A 84 1.00 7.41 5.47
N ASP A 85 2.31 7.50 5.25
CA ASP A 85 2.97 7.17 3.97
C ASP A 85 3.86 5.94 4.13
N GLY A 86 3.20 4.78 4.20
CA GLY A 86 3.81 3.50 4.49
C GLY A 86 3.26 2.40 3.58
N PHE A 87 3.04 1.24 4.17
CA PHE A 87 2.26 0.18 3.55
C PHE A 87 1.21 -0.37 4.51
N ASN A 88 0.07 -0.79 3.95
CA ASN A 88 -1.06 -1.27 4.72
C ASN A 88 -0.88 -2.75 5.08
N LEU A 89 -1.23 -3.08 6.32
CA LEU A 89 -1.28 -4.43 6.86
C LEU A 89 -2.67 -4.67 7.46
N LEU A 90 -3.33 -5.73 7.01
CA LEU A 90 -4.61 -6.15 7.55
C LEU A 90 -4.42 -7.48 8.27
N PHE A 91 -4.82 -7.59 9.53
CA PHE A 91 -4.66 -8.81 10.31
C PHE A 91 -5.97 -9.59 10.38
N TYR A 92 -5.93 -10.87 10.00
CA TYR A 92 -7.12 -11.71 9.89
C TYR A 92 -6.85 -13.15 10.34
N PRO A 93 -7.88 -13.90 10.75
CA PRO A 93 -7.73 -15.28 11.17
C PRO A 93 -7.72 -16.22 9.95
N VAL A 94 -6.80 -17.17 9.94
CA VAL A 94 -6.89 -18.37 9.10
C VAL A 94 -7.27 -19.56 9.96
N HIS A 95 -8.43 -20.13 9.67
CA HIS A 95 -9.04 -21.21 10.43
C HIS A 95 -8.56 -22.57 9.95
N GLY A 96 -8.07 -23.36 10.91
CA GLY A 96 -7.75 -24.76 10.69
C GLY A 96 -8.99 -25.64 10.82
N ARG A 97 -8.94 -26.81 10.18
CA ARG A 97 -9.95 -27.88 10.39
C ARG A 97 -9.87 -28.49 11.79
N ASP A 98 -8.83 -28.16 12.55
CA ASP A 98 -8.66 -28.50 13.96
C ASP A 98 -9.51 -27.62 14.91
N GLY A 99 -10.28 -26.67 14.36
CA GLY A 99 -11.06 -25.68 15.12
C GLY A 99 -10.23 -24.53 15.66
N GLY A 100 -8.90 -24.55 15.46
CA GLY A 100 -8.01 -23.46 15.81
C GLY A 100 -7.91 -22.40 14.70
N TYR A 101 -7.15 -21.34 14.97
CA TYR A 101 -6.75 -20.38 13.95
C TYR A 101 -5.35 -19.85 14.20
N VAL A 102 -4.78 -19.21 13.17
CA VAL A 102 -3.59 -18.36 13.26
C VAL A 102 -3.92 -16.98 12.72
N VAL A 103 -3.37 -15.93 13.34
CA VAL A 103 -3.54 -14.57 12.86
C VAL A 103 -2.41 -14.24 11.91
N LEU A 104 -2.77 -13.81 10.70
CA LEU A 104 -1.79 -13.45 9.68
C LEU A 104 -1.97 -11.99 9.26
N PRO A 105 -0.85 -11.25 9.08
CA PRO A 105 -0.88 -10.02 8.33
C PRO A 105 -1.17 -10.33 6.86
N LYS A 106 -1.84 -9.40 6.19
CA LYS A 106 -2.19 -9.43 4.78
C LYS A 106 -1.79 -8.11 4.14
N THR A 107 -1.23 -8.16 2.93
CA THR A 107 -1.03 -6.94 2.12
C THR A 107 -2.12 -6.83 1.06
N ARG A 108 -2.08 -5.77 0.25
CA ARG A 108 -3.06 -5.59 -0.83
C ARG A 108 -2.95 -6.65 -1.93
N LEU A 109 -1.79 -7.30 -2.10
CA LEU A 109 -1.57 -8.26 -3.18
C LEU A 109 -1.48 -9.71 -2.70
N ARG A 110 -1.15 -9.94 -1.43
CA ARG A 110 -0.82 -11.26 -0.93
C ARG A 110 -1.60 -11.62 0.31
N VAL A 111 -2.01 -12.87 0.36
CA VAL A 111 -2.68 -13.50 1.52
C VAL A 111 -1.73 -13.62 2.71
N TYR A 112 -0.43 -13.73 2.44
CA TYR A 112 0.64 -13.71 3.43
C TYR A 112 1.83 -12.91 2.88
N PRO A 113 2.31 -11.86 3.57
CA PRO A 113 3.43 -11.05 3.11
C PRO A 113 4.72 -11.86 2.98
N SER A 114 5.57 -11.48 2.03
CA SER A 114 6.90 -12.05 1.79
C SER A 114 7.96 -10.96 1.62
N GLY A 115 9.21 -11.35 1.38
CA GLY A 115 10.26 -10.41 1.00
C GLY A 115 10.65 -9.45 2.13
N LYS A 116 10.80 -8.16 1.79
CA LYS A 116 11.24 -7.12 2.72
C LYS A 116 10.17 -6.81 3.77
N ILE A 117 8.89 -6.98 3.44
CA ILE A 117 7.78 -6.74 4.37
C ILE A 117 7.86 -7.65 5.61
N ILE A 118 8.30 -8.90 5.47
CA ILE A 118 8.53 -9.78 6.63
C ILE A 118 9.59 -9.19 7.58
N ARG A 119 10.62 -8.50 7.06
CA ARG A 119 11.64 -7.86 7.89
C ARG A 119 11.06 -6.72 8.71
N ALA A 120 10.21 -5.88 8.10
CA ALA A 120 9.47 -4.85 8.82
C ALA A 120 8.54 -5.46 9.89
N LEU A 121 7.78 -6.50 9.55
CA LEU A 121 6.89 -7.20 10.50
C LEU A 121 7.65 -7.80 11.69
N ARG A 122 8.91 -8.18 11.53
CA ARG A 122 9.76 -8.65 12.65
C ARG A 122 10.05 -7.54 13.67
N ARG A 123 9.96 -6.26 13.29
CA ARG A 123 10.09 -5.11 14.18
C ARG A 123 8.82 -4.80 14.97
N MET A 124 7.67 -5.38 14.59
CA MET A 124 6.43 -5.20 15.33
C MET A 124 6.61 -5.67 16.79
N PRO A 125 6.33 -4.81 17.78
CA PRO A 125 6.46 -5.16 19.19
C PRO A 125 5.63 -6.39 19.55
N GLU A 126 6.17 -7.25 20.41
CA GLU A 126 5.52 -8.51 20.78
C GLU A 126 4.22 -8.28 21.58
N ASP A 127 4.16 -7.20 22.38
CA ASP A 127 2.93 -6.81 23.06
C ASP A 127 1.86 -6.38 22.05
N LEU A 128 2.22 -5.63 21.00
CA LEU A 128 1.31 -5.23 19.95
C LEU A 128 0.79 -6.44 19.15
N ARG A 129 1.65 -7.43 18.86
CA ARG A 129 1.21 -8.69 18.23
C ARG A 129 0.15 -9.40 19.05
N ARG A 130 0.35 -9.54 20.37
CA ARG A 130 -0.65 -10.16 21.26
C ARG A 130 -1.96 -9.38 21.30
N LYS A 131 -1.92 -8.04 21.34
CA LYS A 131 -3.11 -7.19 21.29
C LYS A 131 -3.88 -7.38 19.98
N VAL A 132 -3.16 -7.48 18.86
CA VAL A 132 -3.76 -7.77 17.54
C VAL A 132 -4.38 -9.16 17.50
N GLU A 133 -3.72 -10.17 18.05
CA GLU A 133 -4.28 -11.52 18.15
C GLU A 133 -5.56 -11.56 18.99
N GLU A 134 -5.59 -10.85 20.12
CA GLU A 134 -6.78 -10.72 20.95
C GLU A 134 -7.94 -10.06 20.19
N LEU A 135 -7.69 -8.94 19.51
CA LEU A 135 -8.70 -8.26 18.69
C LEU A 135 -9.28 -9.19 17.62
N VAL A 136 -8.41 -9.93 16.93
CA VAL A 136 -8.82 -10.88 15.91
C VAL A 136 -9.65 -12.02 16.50
N GLY A 137 -9.27 -12.51 17.69
CA GLY A 137 -10.06 -13.48 18.44
C GLY A 137 -11.46 -12.99 18.83
N ARG A 138 -11.63 -11.67 19.03
CA ARG A 138 -12.93 -11.03 19.29
C ARG A 138 -13.75 -10.78 18.02
N GLY A 139 -13.26 -11.18 16.85
CA GLY A 139 -13.97 -11.05 15.58
C GLY A 139 -13.74 -9.72 14.86
N TYR A 140 -12.77 -8.93 15.31
CA TYR A 140 -12.31 -7.74 14.60
C TYR A 140 -11.19 -8.07 13.62
N VAL A 141 -11.00 -7.18 12.65
CA VAL A 141 -9.92 -7.26 11.67
C VAL A 141 -9.30 -5.87 11.61
N PRO A 142 -8.21 -5.63 12.38
CA PRO A 142 -7.58 -4.34 12.41
C PRO A 142 -6.70 -4.16 11.16
N VAL A 143 -6.69 -2.93 10.66
CA VAL A 143 -5.84 -2.47 9.56
C VAL A 143 -4.86 -1.46 10.12
N PHE A 144 -3.58 -1.69 9.88
CA PHE A 144 -2.48 -0.85 10.31
C PHE A 144 -1.78 -0.25 9.10
N GLU A 145 -1.23 0.95 9.27
CA GLU A 145 -0.12 1.41 8.44
C GLU A 145 1.19 1.07 9.15
N ALA A 146 2.11 0.40 8.45
CA ALA A 146 3.51 0.33 8.86
C ALA A 146 4.29 1.45 8.17
N TRP A 147 4.89 2.34 8.95
CA TRP A 147 5.65 3.50 8.47
C TRP A 147 6.90 3.73 9.34
N GLY A 148 7.70 4.76 9.04
CA GLY A 148 8.89 5.12 9.82
C GLY A 148 10.19 5.07 9.01
N SER A 149 11.19 5.80 9.48
CA SER A 149 12.45 6.03 8.74
C SER A 149 13.29 4.76 8.57
N GLU A 150 13.25 3.82 9.52
CA GLU A 150 13.96 2.53 9.42
C GLU A 150 13.47 1.71 8.20
N LEU A 151 12.23 1.91 7.74
CA LEU A 151 11.74 1.27 6.51
C LEU A 151 12.56 1.70 5.29
N ASP A 152 12.96 2.97 5.20
CA ASP A 152 13.75 3.46 4.08
C ASP A 152 15.16 2.85 4.07
N GLU A 153 15.74 2.60 5.25
CA GLU A 153 17.00 1.88 5.45
C GLU A 153 16.91 0.41 5.04
N MET A 154 15.74 -0.22 5.27
CA MET A 154 15.45 -1.58 4.76
C MET A 154 15.23 -1.63 3.25
N GLY A 155 15.30 -0.47 2.56
CA GLY A 155 14.96 -0.34 1.15
C GLY A 155 13.47 -0.58 0.88
N ILE A 156 12.63 -0.30 1.88
CA ILE A 156 11.17 -0.23 1.81
C ILE A 156 10.80 1.25 1.68
N ARG A 157 11.15 1.83 0.52
CA ARG A 157 10.82 3.21 0.21
C ARG A 157 9.36 3.26 -0.24
N SER A 158 8.53 3.94 0.53
CA SER A 158 7.11 4.14 0.26
C SER A 158 6.83 5.64 0.24
N GLY A 159 6.32 6.10 -0.89
CA GLY A 159 5.81 7.46 -1.11
C GLY A 159 6.84 8.59 -1.09
N ILE A 160 6.40 9.75 -0.63
CA ILE A 160 7.05 11.06 -0.81
C ILE A 160 7.39 11.75 0.51
N THR A 161 6.88 11.24 1.63
CA THR A 161 7.03 11.85 2.94
C THR A 161 8.44 11.58 3.48
N ASP A 162 9.08 12.61 4.05
CA ASP A 162 10.31 12.47 4.82
C ASP A 162 9.94 11.91 6.19
N LYS A 163 10.09 10.59 6.32
CA LYS A 163 9.67 9.86 7.52
C LYS A 163 10.47 10.26 8.75
N ARG A 164 11.75 10.60 8.57
CA ARG A 164 12.61 11.03 9.68
C ARG A 164 12.22 12.41 10.19
N ALA A 165 11.98 13.36 9.27
CA ALA A 165 11.48 14.67 9.67
C ALA A 165 10.09 14.58 10.32
N THR A 166 9.25 13.63 9.88
CA THR A 166 7.94 13.37 10.48
C THR A 166 8.08 12.83 11.91
N GLU A 167 8.95 11.85 12.14
CA GLU A 167 9.25 11.33 13.49
C GLU A 167 9.78 12.44 14.42
N ASP A 168 10.70 13.28 13.93
CA ASP A 168 11.26 14.40 14.71
C ASP A 168 10.19 15.43 15.11
N ILE A 169 9.21 15.71 14.24
CA ILE A 169 8.11 16.65 14.53
C ILE A 169 7.10 16.07 15.51
N GLU A 170 6.88 14.75 15.44
CA GLU A 170 5.93 14.05 16.31
C GLU A 170 6.58 13.54 17.62
N ASP A 171 7.86 13.85 17.85
CA ASP A 171 8.66 13.38 19.00
C ASP A 171 8.66 11.84 19.13
N LEU A 172 8.72 11.17 17.98
CA LEU A 172 8.77 9.71 17.89
C LEU A 172 10.21 9.21 17.76
N PRO A 173 10.54 8.05 18.35
CA PRO A 173 11.84 7.44 18.13
C PRO A 173 12.00 7.02 16.67
N HIS A 174 13.24 7.05 16.18
CA HIS A 174 13.61 6.46 14.90
C HIS A 174 13.28 4.96 14.87
N GLY A 175 12.47 4.51 13.92
CA GLY A 175 12.12 3.08 13.85
C GLY A 175 11.08 2.70 12.80
N VAL A 176 10.43 1.57 13.04
CA VAL A 176 9.21 1.15 12.33
C VAL A 176 8.02 1.28 13.29
N HIS A 177 7.07 2.11 12.89
CA HIS A 177 5.84 2.38 13.63
C HIS A 177 4.67 1.59 13.02
N PHE A 178 3.77 1.13 13.88
CA PHE A 178 2.56 0.41 13.50
C PHE A 178 1.36 1.09 14.14
N GLU A 179 0.58 1.80 13.34
CA GLU A 179 -0.58 2.54 13.83
C GLU A 179 -1.85 2.03 13.17
N MET A 180 -2.88 1.79 13.97
CA MET A 180 -4.16 1.32 13.46
C MET A 180 -4.89 2.45 12.73
N THR A 181 -5.19 2.22 11.45
CA THR A 181 -5.92 3.16 10.59
C THR A 181 -7.40 2.83 10.54
N HIS A 182 -7.73 1.54 10.42
CA HIS A 182 -9.11 1.07 10.22
C HIS A 182 -9.40 -0.18 11.04
N LEU A 183 -10.69 -0.42 11.27
CA LEU A 183 -11.18 -1.62 11.92
C LEU A 183 -12.36 -2.15 11.12
N LEU A 184 -12.32 -3.45 10.81
CA LEU A 184 -13.45 -4.17 10.25
C LEU A 184 -13.98 -5.14 11.32
N ARG A 185 -15.24 -5.52 11.20
CA ARG A 185 -15.87 -6.56 12.02
C ARG A 185 -16.39 -7.68 11.12
N ARG A 186 -16.24 -8.94 11.54
CA ARG A 186 -16.85 -10.07 10.84
C ARG A 186 -18.38 -10.00 11.01
N SER A 187 -19.10 -9.92 9.89
CA SER A 187 -20.56 -9.84 9.83
C SER A 187 -21.22 -11.08 9.24
N GLY A 188 -20.44 -11.96 8.59
CA GLY A 188 -20.94 -13.15 7.90
C GLY A 188 -20.10 -14.41 8.10
N GLY A 189 -20.48 -15.48 7.41
CA GLY A 189 -19.79 -16.77 7.44
C GLY A 189 -18.40 -16.75 6.79
N LEU A 190 -17.55 -17.73 7.10
CA LEU A 190 -16.18 -17.81 6.56
C LEU A 190 -16.13 -17.93 5.03
N ARG A 191 -17.16 -18.48 4.40
CA ARG A 191 -17.22 -18.70 2.94
C ARG A 191 -18.00 -17.62 2.20
N GLU A 192 -18.64 -16.71 2.93
CA GLU A 192 -19.41 -15.64 2.32
C GLU A 192 -18.47 -14.59 1.75
N TRP A 193 -18.85 -14.05 0.60
CA TRP A 193 -18.01 -13.06 -0.06
C TRP A 193 -17.90 -11.82 0.82
N ASP A 194 -19.00 -11.15 1.14
CA ASP A 194 -19.01 -9.91 1.93
C ASP A 194 -19.25 -10.21 3.41
N ASN A 195 -18.26 -10.87 4.03
CA ASN A 195 -18.31 -11.34 5.42
C ASN A 195 -17.67 -10.40 6.43
N TYR A 196 -17.25 -9.20 6.01
CA TYR A 196 -16.70 -8.15 6.88
C TYR A 196 -17.30 -6.80 6.52
N GLU A 197 -17.58 -6.00 7.55
CA GLU A 197 -18.10 -4.64 7.44
C GLU A 197 -17.17 -3.63 8.11
N PRO A 198 -17.07 -2.40 7.60
CA PRO A 198 -16.35 -1.33 8.27
C PRO A 198 -17.00 -0.98 9.61
N VAL A 199 -16.17 -0.57 10.56
CA VAL A 199 -16.60 -0.08 11.87
C VAL A 199 -16.51 1.45 11.89
N SER A 200 -17.45 2.11 12.58
CA SER A 200 -17.44 3.57 12.72
C SER A 200 -16.18 4.05 13.47
N PRO A 201 -15.72 5.29 13.25
CA PRO A 201 -14.56 5.84 13.95
C PRO A 201 -14.73 5.86 15.47
N GLU A 202 -15.94 6.09 15.99
CA GLU A 202 -16.22 6.05 17.44
C GLU A 202 -15.91 4.68 18.04
N VAL A 203 -16.42 3.62 17.41
CA VAL A 203 -16.24 2.25 17.88
C VAL A 203 -14.79 1.81 17.66
N ARG A 204 -14.15 2.22 16.56
CA ARG A 204 -12.71 2.00 16.35
C ARG A 204 -11.90 2.62 17.50
N ASP A 205 -12.19 3.87 17.85
CA ASP A 205 -11.47 4.61 18.89
C ASP A 205 -11.68 4.01 20.28
N GLU A 206 -12.90 3.53 20.57
CA GLU A 206 -13.22 2.78 21.79
C GLU A 206 -12.42 1.47 21.87
N VAL A 207 -12.49 0.65 20.83
CA VAL A 207 -11.79 -0.65 20.76
C VAL A 207 -10.26 -0.46 20.86
N ALA A 208 -9.71 0.55 20.19
CA ALA A 208 -8.28 0.87 20.25
C ALA A 208 -7.84 1.19 21.69
N ARG A 209 -8.62 2.03 22.37
CA ARG A 209 -8.35 2.44 23.76
C ARG A 209 -8.45 1.26 24.72
N GLU A 210 -9.45 0.41 24.58
CA GLU A 210 -9.64 -0.78 25.41
C GLU A 210 -8.45 -1.76 25.34
N HIS A 211 -7.81 -1.87 24.18
CA HIS A 211 -6.71 -2.79 23.94
C HIS A 211 -5.32 -2.13 24.01
N GLY A 212 -5.26 -0.82 24.26
CA GLY A 212 -4.01 -0.05 24.27
C GLY A 212 -3.26 -0.14 22.94
N ILE A 213 -3.99 0.04 21.84
CA ILE A 213 -3.45 0.08 20.47
C ILE A 213 -3.45 1.53 19.99
N ASP A 214 -2.29 1.96 19.49
CA ASP A 214 -2.15 3.31 18.95
C ASP A 214 -2.90 3.44 17.63
N LEU A 215 -3.65 4.52 17.53
CA LEU A 215 -4.28 4.96 16.29
C LEU A 215 -3.34 5.90 15.55
N VAL A 216 -3.54 6.03 14.25
CA VAL A 216 -2.96 7.17 13.53
C VAL A 216 -3.38 8.48 14.22
N PRO A 217 -2.49 9.47 14.35
CA PRO A 217 -2.83 10.74 14.94
C PRO A 217 -3.93 11.47 14.18
N ARG A 218 -4.55 12.43 14.85
CA ARG A 218 -5.69 13.18 14.32
C ARG A 218 -5.37 14.64 14.15
N TYR A 219 -5.75 15.22 13.01
CA TYR A 219 -5.73 16.67 12.81
C TYR A 219 -6.92 17.35 13.49
N ALA A 220 -8.13 16.77 13.32
CA ALA A 220 -9.35 17.36 13.83
C ALA A 220 -10.52 16.36 13.93
N VAL A 221 -11.52 16.72 14.73
CA VAL A 221 -12.89 16.23 14.61
C VAL A 221 -13.79 17.42 14.31
N ILE A 222 -14.60 17.32 13.25
CA ILE A 222 -15.57 18.35 12.88
C ILE A 222 -16.98 17.77 12.89
N GLU A 223 -17.96 18.59 13.27
CA GLU A 223 -19.38 18.25 13.17
C GLU A 223 -19.97 18.87 11.91
N VAL A 224 -20.61 18.06 11.07
CA VAL A 224 -21.14 18.46 9.76
C VAL A 224 -22.62 18.12 9.64
N GLU A 225 -23.34 18.92 8.88
CA GLU A 225 -24.72 18.65 8.45
C GLU A 225 -24.84 19.02 6.98
N LYS A 226 -25.03 18.00 6.12
CA LYS A 226 -25.24 18.14 4.67
C LYS A 226 -24.26 19.10 4.01
N GLY A 227 -22.97 18.80 4.17
CA GLY A 227 -21.89 19.56 3.55
C GLY A 227 -21.59 20.90 4.24
N LYS A 228 -22.23 21.21 5.38
CA LYS A 228 -21.93 22.40 6.18
C LYS A 228 -21.27 22.02 7.51
N ILE A 229 -20.16 22.65 7.82
CA ILE A 229 -19.47 22.53 9.11
C ILE A 229 -20.24 23.35 10.14
N LYS A 230 -20.69 22.68 11.20
CA LYS A 230 -21.39 23.29 12.34
C LYS A 230 -20.42 23.84 13.36
N ARG A 231 -19.40 23.05 13.68
CA ARG A 231 -18.31 23.42 14.59
C ARG A 231 -17.13 22.47 14.46
N VAL A 232 -15.99 22.93 14.93
CA VAL A 232 -14.82 22.10 15.21
C VAL A 232 -15.00 21.55 16.64
N VAL A 233 -14.95 20.23 16.79
CA VAL A 233 -15.07 19.53 18.08
C VAL A 233 -13.69 19.39 18.73
N GLU A 234 -12.68 19.09 17.92
CA GLU A 234 -11.30 18.86 18.34
C GLU A 234 -10.34 19.37 17.25
N SER A 235 -9.20 19.92 17.65
CA SER A 235 -8.09 20.26 16.76
C SER A 235 -6.77 20.07 17.50
N SER A 236 -5.81 19.40 16.87
CA SER A 236 -4.51 19.10 17.47
C SER A 236 -3.42 20.09 17.10
N GLY A 237 -3.55 20.81 15.97
CA GLY A 237 -2.47 21.63 15.42
C GLY A 237 -1.25 20.82 14.94
N LEU A 238 -1.40 19.49 14.80
CA LEU A 238 -0.34 18.56 14.41
C LEU A 238 0.33 19.01 13.10
N HIS A 239 1.65 18.85 13.02
CA HIS A 239 2.49 19.31 11.91
C HIS A 239 2.42 20.81 11.61
N GLY A 240 1.84 21.63 12.50
CA GLY A 240 1.58 23.03 12.24
C GLY A 240 0.50 23.28 11.17
N VAL A 241 -0.35 22.28 10.91
CA VAL A 241 -1.51 22.41 10.02
C VAL A 241 -2.57 23.25 10.74
N LYS A 242 -2.99 24.35 10.12
CA LYS A 242 -4.08 25.20 10.62
C LYS A 242 -5.38 24.77 9.97
N LEU A 243 -6.43 24.62 10.77
CA LEU A 243 -7.75 24.35 10.21
C LEU A 243 -8.33 25.62 9.56
N PRO A 244 -8.87 25.51 8.35
CA PRO A 244 -9.60 26.61 7.72
C PRO A 244 -10.87 27.00 8.52
N GLU A 245 -11.34 28.25 8.39
CA GLU A 245 -12.51 28.78 9.12
C GLU A 245 -13.84 28.62 8.35
N GLU A 246 -13.79 27.94 7.21
CA GLU A 246 -14.87 27.81 6.25
C GLU A 246 -16.00 26.96 6.80
N ARG A 247 -17.23 27.42 6.59
CA ARG A 247 -18.44 26.67 6.96
C ARG A 247 -18.91 25.72 5.87
N ASP A 248 -18.50 25.93 4.62
CA ASP A 248 -18.76 24.99 3.53
C ASP A 248 -17.68 23.90 3.55
N LEU A 249 -18.10 22.64 3.64
CA LEU A 249 -17.17 21.51 3.78
C LEU A 249 -16.27 21.37 2.55
N ARG A 250 -16.78 21.64 1.34
CA ARG A 250 -15.95 21.55 0.13
C ARG A 250 -14.85 22.61 0.15
N GLU A 251 -15.20 23.86 0.41
CA GLU A 251 -14.23 24.96 0.51
C GLU A 251 -13.23 24.75 1.65
N PHE A 252 -13.71 24.27 2.80
CA PHE A 252 -12.85 23.87 3.91
C PHE A 252 -11.81 22.84 3.49
N LEU A 253 -12.22 21.74 2.84
CA LEU A 253 -11.28 20.70 2.42
C LEU A 253 -10.30 21.19 1.36
N LEU A 254 -10.74 22.02 0.40
CA LEU A 254 -9.84 22.61 -0.60
C LEU A 254 -8.76 23.50 0.04
N LYS A 255 -9.13 24.31 1.05
CA LYS A 255 -8.16 25.12 1.79
C LYS A 255 -7.26 24.26 2.68
N LEU A 256 -7.79 23.20 3.28
CA LEU A 256 -6.97 22.25 4.04
C LEU A 256 -5.90 21.57 3.16
N MET A 257 -6.21 21.25 1.90
CA MET A 257 -5.22 20.75 0.94
C MET A 257 -4.09 21.76 0.68
N SER A 258 -4.42 23.06 0.69
CA SER A 258 -3.44 24.14 0.55
C SER A 258 -2.61 24.32 1.82
N GLU A 259 -3.19 24.11 3.00
CA GLU A 259 -2.46 24.09 4.26
C GLU A 259 -1.48 22.90 4.33
N PHE A 260 -1.85 21.73 3.80
CA PHE A 260 -0.91 20.62 3.64
C PHE A 260 0.24 20.99 2.69
N ASP A 261 -0.04 21.65 1.56
CA ASP A 261 1.03 22.14 0.66
C ASP A 261 1.94 23.16 1.37
N ARG A 262 1.39 24.03 2.21
CA ARG A 262 2.13 25.05 2.97
C ARG A 262 3.10 24.42 3.97
N VAL A 263 2.62 23.47 4.78
CA VAL A 263 3.51 22.79 5.76
C VAL A 263 4.58 21.97 5.04
N ASN A 264 4.28 21.47 3.83
CA ASN A 264 5.21 20.73 3.00
C ASN A 264 6.21 21.59 2.19
N GLU A 265 6.22 22.92 2.33
CA GLU A 265 7.07 23.81 1.51
C GLU A 265 8.57 23.57 1.68
N LYS A 266 9.00 23.24 2.91
CA LYS A 266 10.42 23.01 3.24
C LYS A 266 10.81 21.53 3.18
N CYS A 267 9.91 20.67 3.64
CA CYS A 267 10.08 19.23 3.75
C CYS A 267 8.69 18.60 3.74
N ILE A 268 8.49 17.50 3.03
CA ILE A 268 7.19 16.84 2.93
C ILE A 268 6.99 15.99 4.19
N VAL A 269 6.18 16.46 5.12
CA VAL A 269 5.94 15.80 6.43
C VAL A 269 4.56 15.16 6.53
N THR A 270 3.70 15.42 5.54
CA THR A 270 2.38 14.79 5.44
C THR A 270 1.95 14.58 4.01
N GLU A 271 1.38 13.43 3.69
CA GLU A 271 0.71 13.19 2.41
C GLU A 271 -0.67 13.87 2.36
N GLY A 272 -1.27 14.09 3.54
CA GLY A 272 -2.60 14.63 3.75
C GLY A 272 -3.34 13.92 4.88
N SER A 273 -4.63 13.64 4.68
CA SER A 273 -5.50 13.04 5.68
C SER A 273 -6.43 11.95 5.12
N VAL A 274 -6.90 11.10 6.01
CA VAL A 274 -8.05 10.22 5.78
C VAL A 274 -9.22 10.75 6.59
N LEU A 275 -10.34 11.00 5.93
CA LEU A 275 -11.58 11.42 6.55
C LEU A 275 -12.43 10.19 6.83
N HIS A 276 -12.80 9.98 8.09
CA HIS A 276 -13.73 8.95 8.53
C HIS A 276 -15.08 9.57 8.89
N PHE A 277 -16.17 8.99 8.39
CA PHE A 277 -17.53 9.49 8.61
C PHE A 277 -18.56 8.36 8.50
N GLY A 278 -19.30 8.11 9.58
CA GLY A 278 -20.11 6.88 9.69
C GLY A 278 -19.24 5.65 9.46
N GLU A 279 -19.68 4.73 8.58
CA GLU A 279 -18.89 3.55 8.16
C GLU A 279 -18.03 3.82 6.90
N ASN A 280 -18.02 5.06 6.42
CA ASN A 280 -17.33 5.45 5.19
C ASN A 280 -16.01 6.17 5.48
N MET A 281 -15.17 6.22 4.43
CA MET A 281 -13.89 6.91 4.48
C MET A 281 -13.44 7.38 3.10
N CYS A 282 -12.69 8.47 3.08
CA CYS A 282 -12.08 9.03 1.89
C CYS A 282 -10.73 9.65 2.19
N LYS A 283 -9.85 9.74 1.19
CA LYS A 283 -8.55 10.39 1.31
C LYS A 283 -8.61 11.83 0.79
N LEU A 284 -7.90 12.72 1.47
CA LEU A 284 -7.61 14.09 1.06
C LEU A 284 -6.09 14.22 1.04
N LYS A 285 -5.50 14.65 -0.08
CA LYS A 285 -4.05 14.82 -0.19
C LYS A 285 -3.69 16.29 -0.30
N ALA A 286 -2.45 16.65 0.04
CA ALA A 286 -1.88 17.93 -0.33
C ALA A 286 -2.08 18.18 -1.84
N TRP A 287 -2.40 19.42 -2.24
CA TRP A 287 -2.84 19.69 -3.60
C TRP A 287 -1.76 19.41 -4.65
N LYS A 288 -0.50 19.73 -4.38
CA LYS A 288 0.63 19.36 -5.24
C LYS A 288 0.73 17.85 -5.39
N VAL A 289 0.65 17.11 -4.29
CA VAL A 289 0.71 15.63 -4.27
C VAL A 289 -0.44 15.02 -5.07
N MET A 290 -1.66 15.51 -4.85
CA MET A 290 -2.84 15.09 -5.61
C MET A 290 -2.65 15.35 -7.11
N LYS A 291 -2.16 16.53 -7.50
CA LYS A 291 -1.90 16.86 -8.91
C LYS A 291 -0.85 15.96 -9.55
N GLU A 292 0.18 15.56 -8.81
CA GLU A 292 1.17 14.60 -9.30
C GLU A 292 0.54 13.23 -9.59
N ASP A 293 -0.40 12.78 -8.76
CA ASP A 293 -1.16 11.54 -8.97
C ASP A 293 -2.11 11.65 -10.18
N ILE A 294 -2.74 12.82 -10.40
CA ILE A 294 -3.69 13.04 -11.51
C ILE A 294 -2.98 13.30 -12.86
N GLY A 295 -1.72 13.74 -12.80
CA GLY A 295 -0.95 14.24 -13.93
C GLY A 295 -0.69 13.21 -15.03
N ARG A 296 -1.64 13.13 -15.98
CA ARG A 296 -1.63 12.62 -17.38
C ARG A 296 -2.45 11.34 -17.61
N ARG A 297 -3.77 11.49 -17.63
CA ARG A 297 -4.77 10.40 -17.80
C ARG A 297 -4.79 9.64 -19.12
N THR A 298 -3.95 9.95 -20.12
CA THR A 298 -3.81 9.11 -21.32
C THR A 298 -2.37 9.13 -21.83
N GLY A 299 -1.91 8.00 -22.37
CA GLY A 299 -0.66 7.96 -23.13
C GLY A 299 0.48 7.18 -22.46
N ILE A 300 1.56 7.88 -22.12
CA ILE A 300 2.80 7.31 -21.57
C ILE A 300 2.98 7.84 -20.14
N PRO A 301 3.00 6.97 -19.11
CA PRO A 301 3.13 7.39 -17.73
C PRO A 301 4.56 7.88 -17.47
N PRO A 302 4.75 8.86 -16.56
CA PRO A 302 6.07 9.35 -16.23
C PRO A 302 6.90 8.25 -15.52
N ILE A 303 8.22 8.22 -15.78
CA ILE A 303 9.14 7.19 -15.23
C ILE A 303 9.05 7.10 -13.71
N ARG A 304 8.90 8.24 -13.01
CA ARG A 304 8.75 8.30 -11.56
C ARG A 304 7.56 7.46 -11.06
N LYS A 305 6.44 7.49 -11.79
CA LYS A 305 5.24 6.72 -11.43
C LYS A 305 5.46 5.23 -11.65
N ILE A 306 6.03 4.85 -12.80
CA ILE A 306 6.38 3.44 -13.06
C ILE A 306 7.34 2.91 -11.99
N SER A 307 8.34 3.73 -11.63
CA SER A 307 9.32 3.37 -10.60
C SER A 307 8.67 3.18 -9.24
N SER A 308 7.78 4.08 -8.83
CA SER A 308 7.06 3.98 -7.56
C SER A 308 6.17 2.73 -7.48
N GLU A 309 5.44 2.39 -8.54
CA GLU A 309 4.63 1.15 -8.55
C GLU A 309 5.50 -0.12 -8.61
N TYR A 310 6.63 -0.08 -9.32
CA TYR A 310 7.62 -1.15 -9.31
C TYR A 310 8.19 -1.38 -7.90
N GLU A 311 8.55 -0.31 -7.19
CA GLU A 311 9.11 -0.38 -5.84
C GLU A 311 8.15 -1.09 -4.88
N LYS A 312 6.83 -0.85 -4.98
CA LYS A 312 5.80 -1.58 -4.22
C LYS A 312 5.84 -3.09 -4.48
N MET A 313 5.97 -3.50 -5.74
CA MET A 313 6.09 -4.93 -6.08
C MET A 313 7.40 -5.54 -5.56
N ALA A 314 8.49 -4.79 -5.61
CA ALA A 314 9.81 -5.18 -5.11
C ALA A 314 9.87 -5.33 -3.58
N LEU A 315 8.90 -4.77 -2.85
CA LEU A 315 8.75 -5.01 -1.40
C LEU A 315 8.37 -6.47 -1.11
N GLU A 316 7.55 -7.05 -1.98
CA GLU A 316 6.93 -8.36 -1.76
C GLU A 316 7.62 -9.48 -2.51
N THR A 317 8.19 -9.18 -3.69
CA THR A 317 8.80 -10.16 -4.59
C THR A 317 10.22 -9.72 -4.89
N SER A 318 11.19 -10.64 -4.87
CA SER A 318 12.57 -10.26 -5.21
C SER A 318 12.65 -9.81 -6.68
N PRO A 319 13.53 -8.83 -7.02
CA PRO A 319 13.82 -8.49 -8.41
C PRO A 319 14.20 -9.72 -9.25
N PHE A 320 14.93 -10.66 -8.65
CA PHE A 320 15.33 -11.90 -9.30
C PHE A 320 14.15 -12.77 -9.71
N ASP A 321 13.19 -13.02 -8.81
CA ASP A 321 12.00 -13.82 -9.13
C ASP A 321 11.07 -13.12 -10.12
N MET A 322 10.92 -11.79 -10.00
CA MET A 322 10.20 -10.98 -10.99
C MET A 322 10.85 -11.05 -12.38
N ALA A 323 12.17 -11.20 -12.47
CA ALA A 323 12.85 -11.29 -13.75
C ALA A 323 12.76 -12.70 -14.38
N LYS A 324 12.55 -13.75 -13.58
CA LYS A 324 12.22 -15.10 -14.08
C LYS A 324 10.83 -15.15 -14.68
N ASP A 325 9.85 -14.48 -14.06
CA ASP A 325 8.48 -14.35 -14.57
C ASP A 325 8.15 -12.90 -14.95
N LEU A 326 8.86 -12.41 -15.98
CA LEU A 326 8.76 -11.02 -16.42
C LEU A 326 7.35 -10.66 -16.92
N ASP A 327 6.62 -11.60 -17.51
CA ASP A 327 5.27 -11.36 -18.02
C ASP A 327 4.25 -11.22 -16.88
N GLU A 328 4.36 -12.04 -15.83
CA GLU A 328 3.55 -11.85 -14.63
C GLU A 328 3.89 -10.53 -13.93
N ALA A 329 5.18 -10.23 -13.73
CA ALA A 329 5.61 -8.98 -13.11
C ALA A 329 5.11 -7.76 -13.91
N TYR A 330 5.24 -7.80 -15.23
CA TYR A 330 4.73 -6.74 -16.09
C TYR A 330 3.21 -6.60 -15.99
N SER A 331 2.46 -7.69 -15.92
CA SER A 331 1.00 -7.66 -15.80
C SER A 331 0.54 -7.03 -14.48
N LYS A 332 1.19 -7.37 -13.35
CA LYS A 332 0.92 -6.72 -12.05
C LYS A 332 1.25 -5.23 -12.05
N LEU A 333 2.40 -4.85 -12.61
CA LEU A 333 2.79 -3.44 -12.70
C LEU A 333 1.78 -2.65 -13.53
N MET A 334 1.32 -3.25 -14.63
CA MET A 334 0.29 -2.69 -15.49
C MET A 334 -1.01 -2.46 -14.75
N GLU A 335 -1.46 -3.38 -13.89
CA GLU A 335 -2.67 -3.21 -13.08
C GLU A 335 -2.58 -1.97 -12.17
N TYR A 336 -1.44 -1.73 -11.53
CA TYR A 336 -1.23 -0.54 -10.71
C TYR A 336 -1.23 0.75 -11.52
N ILE A 337 -0.54 0.76 -12.66
CA ILE A 337 -0.47 1.95 -13.49
C ILE A 337 -1.82 2.25 -14.13
N GLU A 338 -2.57 1.22 -14.53
CA GLU A 338 -3.91 1.37 -15.09
C GLU A 338 -4.96 1.81 -14.05
N GLU A 339 -4.64 1.79 -12.74
CA GLU A 339 -5.48 2.46 -11.73
C GLU A 339 -5.57 3.98 -11.97
N ASP A 340 -4.48 4.59 -12.45
CA ASP A 340 -4.35 6.04 -12.59
C ASP A 340 -4.26 6.50 -14.07
N PHE A 341 -3.94 5.58 -15.01
CA PHE A 341 -3.68 5.88 -16.41
C PHE A 341 -4.46 5.00 -17.38
N GLN A 342 -5.07 5.59 -18.41
CA GLN A 342 -5.46 4.82 -19.58
C GLN A 342 -4.28 4.70 -20.56
N LEU A 343 -3.60 3.56 -20.52
CA LEU A 343 -2.34 3.36 -21.25
C LEU A 343 -2.56 3.08 -22.75
N SER A 344 -1.85 3.84 -23.59
CA SER A 344 -1.75 3.55 -25.03
C SER A 344 -0.85 2.34 -25.29
N LYS A 345 -0.91 1.71 -26.48
CA LYS A 345 0.04 0.65 -26.90
C LYS A 345 1.52 1.08 -26.77
N LYS A 346 1.80 2.38 -26.93
CA LYS A 346 3.14 2.96 -26.74
C LYS A 346 3.49 3.07 -25.24
N GLY A 347 2.52 3.48 -24.41
CA GLY A 347 2.64 3.51 -22.95
C GLY A 347 2.91 2.13 -22.36
N LYS A 348 2.15 1.11 -22.76
CA LYS A 348 2.35 -0.30 -22.36
C LYS A 348 3.80 -0.76 -22.63
N ARG A 349 4.26 -0.57 -23.88
CA ARG A 349 5.64 -0.89 -24.26
C ARG A 349 6.68 -0.11 -23.44
N PHE A 350 6.43 1.16 -23.15
CA PHE A 350 7.32 1.98 -22.33
C PHE A 350 7.41 1.46 -20.88
N VAL A 351 6.28 1.15 -20.24
CA VAL A 351 6.22 0.55 -18.90
C VAL A 351 7.06 -0.73 -18.86
N ARG A 352 6.92 -1.61 -19.85
CA ARG A 352 7.69 -2.87 -19.91
C ARG A 352 9.20 -2.60 -19.96
N ARG A 353 9.65 -1.64 -20.77
CA ARG A 353 11.08 -1.33 -20.86
C ARG A 353 11.64 -0.71 -19.59
N VAL A 354 10.87 0.16 -18.93
CA VAL A 354 11.26 0.73 -17.62
C VAL A 354 11.33 -0.37 -16.56
N LEU A 355 10.39 -1.33 -16.54
CA LEU A 355 10.45 -2.49 -15.66
C LEU A 355 11.72 -3.32 -15.90
N VAL A 356 12.05 -3.61 -17.17
CA VAL A 356 13.29 -4.33 -17.53
C VAL A 356 14.54 -3.57 -17.05
N ASP A 357 14.57 -2.24 -17.25
CA ASP A 357 15.68 -1.39 -16.79
C ASP A 357 15.85 -1.41 -15.27
N LYS A 358 14.73 -1.36 -14.53
CA LYS A 358 14.71 -1.42 -13.06
C LYS A 358 15.15 -2.77 -12.53
N LEU A 359 14.54 -3.86 -13.01
CA LEU A 359 14.92 -5.23 -12.64
C LEU A 359 16.41 -5.48 -12.92
N ALA A 360 16.91 -5.08 -14.09
CA ALA A 360 18.32 -5.23 -14.42
C ALA A 360 19.23 -4.45 -13.46
N THR A 361 18.86 -3.21 -13.10
CA THR A 361 19.64 -2.39 -12.18
C THR A 361 19.69 -3.00 -10.79
N ASP A 362 18.54 -3.45 -10.28
CA ASP A 362 18.43 -3.99 -8.93
C ASP A 362 19.12 -5.37 -8.83
N ILE A 363 18.99 -6.24 -9.83
CA ILE A 363 19.72 -7.52 -9.85
C ILE A 363 21.25 -7.29 -9.90
N ILE A 364 21.74 -6.36 -10.72
CA ILE A 364 23.19 -6.06 -10.75
C ILE A 364 23.67 -5.64 -9.36
N ARG A 365 22.95 -4.73 -8.69
CA ARG A 365 23.32 -4.25 -7.35
C ARG A 365 23.29 -5.34 -6.30
N ASP A 366 22.32 -6.25 -6.39
CA ASP A 366 22.14 -7.28 -5.39
C ASP A 366 23.08 -8.48 -5.58
N THR A 367 23.56 -8.76 -6.80
CA THR A 367 24.24 -10.02 -7.11
C THR A 367 25.55 -9.93 -7.89
N TYR A 368 25.86 -8.82 -8.57
CA TYR A 368 27.09 -8.75 -9.39
C TYR A 368 28.31 -8.43 -8.52
N GLY A 369 29.25 -9.37 -8.44
CA GLY A 369 30.44 -9.29 -7.60
C GLY A 369 31.70 -8.78 -8.30
N GLY A 370 31.59 -8.38 -9.58
CA GLY A 370 32.74 -7.97 -10.40
C GLY A 370 33.37 -9.11 -11.21
N GLU A 371 32.77 -10.30 -11.20
CA GLU A 371 33.13 -11.43 -12.05
C GLU A 371 33.03 -11.11 -13.57
N ASP A 372 33.51 -12.05 -14.39
CA ASP A 372 33.40 -11.94 -15.84
C ASP A 372 31.93 -11.79 -16.26
N VAL A 373 31.67 -10.81 -17.13
CA VAL A 373 30.31 -10.46 -17.55
C VAL A 373 29.65 -11.64 -18.29
N GLY A 374 30.42 -12.41 -19.07
CA GLY A 374 29.91 -13.57 -19.79
C GLY A 374 29.48 -14.69 -18.85
N GLU A 375 30.30 -14.99 -17.84
CA GLU A 375 29.97 -15.98 -16.81
C GLU A 375 28.73 -15.58 -16.00
N PHE A 376 28.68 -14.32 -15.54
CA PHE A 376 27.54 -13.79 -14.81
C PHE A 376 26.24 -13.86 -15.65
N MET A 377 26.28 -13.46 -16.93
CA MET A 377 25.09 -13.57 -17.81
C MET A 377 24.66 -15.03 -18.02
N LYS A 378 25.61 -15.97 -18.10
CA LYS A 378 25.32 -17.40 -18.25
C LYS A 378 24.64 -17.95 -17.00
N GLU A 379 25.09 -17.55 -15.81
CA GLU A 379 24.45 -17.92 -14.55
C GLU A 379 23.02 -17.38 -14.45
N MET A 380 22.80 -16.11 -14.82
CA MET A 380 21.46 -15.52 -14.86
C MET A 380 20.55 -16.27 -15.84
N ALA A 381 21.06 -16.62 -17.03
CA ALA A 381 20.32 -17.40 -18.02
C ALA A 381 19.95 -18.80 -17.49
N ASN A 382 20.90 -19.51 -16.87
CA ASN A 382 20.67 -20.83 -16.28
C ASN A 382 19.66 -20.77 -15.12
N SER A 383 19.59 -19.65 -14.42
CA SER A 383 18.62 -19.40 -13.36
C SER A 383 17.22 -19.05 -13.89
N GLY A 384 17.04 -18.97 -15.20
CA GLY A 384 15.74 -18.69 -15.84
C GLY A 384 15.39 -17.21 -15.94
N VAL A 385 16.34 -16.29 -15.74
CA VAL A 385 16.10 -14.85 -15.90
C VAL A 385 15.76 -14.53 -17.37
N SER A 386 14.76 -13.68 -17.57
CA SER A 386 14.30 -13.30 -18.92
C SER A 386 15.42 -12.68 -19.77
N ARG A 387 15.50 -13.09 -21.03
CA ARG A 387 16.51 -12.62 -22.00
C ARG A 387 16.56 -11.10 -22.14
N SER A 388 15.43 -10.41 -22.05
CA SER A 388 15.42 -8.94 -22.12
C SER A 388 16.08 -8.28 -20.91
N VAL A 389 15.93 -8.89 -19.72
CA VAL A 389 16.60 -8.41 -18.50
C VAL A 389 18.10 -8.67 -18.60
N ILE A 390 18.50 -9.88 -19.00
CA ILE A 390 19.91 -10.24 -19.24
C ILE A 390 20.55 -9.29 -20.25
N GLY A 391 19.90 -9.01 -21.38
CA GLY A 391 20.42 -8.09 -22.38
C GLY A 391 20.63 -6.67 -21.84
N CYS A 392 19.70 -6.18 -21.02
CA CYS A 392 19.83 -4.89 -20.35
C CYS A 392 20.96 -4.90 -19.29
N MET A 393 21.10 -5.98 -18.52
CA MET A 393 22.19 -6.14 -17.54
C MET A 393 23.56 -6.11 -18.22
N ALA A 394 23.76 -6.94 -19.25
CA ALA A 394 25.01 -7.00 -20.00
C ALA A 394 25.42 -5.62 -20.56
N MET A 395 24.45 -4.87 -21.09
CA MET A 395 24.70 -3.51 -21.60
C MET A 395 25.12 -2.55 -20.48
N LYS A 396 24.43 -2.57 -19.33
CA LYS A 396 24.76 -1.71 -18.18
C LYS A 396 26.15 -2.02 -17.63
N ILE A 397 26.45 -3.29 -17.37
CA ILE A 397 27.75 -3.72 -16.81
C ILE A 397 28.87 -3.33 -17.77
N ARG A 398 28.79 -3.66 -19.07
CA ARG A 398 29.84 -3.32 -20.04
C ARG A 398 30.13 -1.82 -20.13
N ARG A 399 29.11 -0.97 -19.98
CA ARG A 399 29.27 0.50 -20.02
C ARG A 399 29.86 1.08 -18.73
N CYS A 400 29.70 0.39 -17.62
CA CYS A 400 30.10 0.88 -16.30
C CYS A 400 31.30 0.15 -15.72
N TYR A 401 31.72 -0.97 -16.32
CA TYR A 401 32.83 -1.80 -15.85
C TYR A 401 34.12 -0.99 -15.66
N GLY A 402 34.81 -1.23 -14.55
CA GLY A 402 36.06 -0.54 -14.21
C GLY A 402 35.88 0.92 -13.76
N ARG A 403 34.65 1.45 -13.70
CA ARG A 403 34.40 2.79 -13.17
C ARG A 403 34.37 2.78 -11.64
N PRO A 404 34.98 3.78 -10.97
CA PRO A 404 34.90 3.92 -9.52
C PRO A 404 33.47 4.25 -9.03
N ASP A 405 32.64 4.84 -9.89
CA ASP A 405 31.23 5.15 -9.64
C ASP A 405 30.27 4.10 -10.23
N PHE A 406 30.63 2.81 -10.18
CA PHE A 406 29.88 1.72 -10.84
C PHE A 406 28.37 1.75 -10.54
N ASP A 407 27.98 1.81 -9.27
CA ASP A 407 26.58 1.79 -8.84
C ASP A 407 25.76 3.00 -9.29
N GLU A 408 26.41 4.16 -9.40
CA GLU A 408 25.79 5.38 -9.91
C GLU A 408 25.68 5.30 -11.44
N CYS A 409 26.71 4.79 -12.10
CA CYS A 409 26.74 4.59 -13.54
C CYS A 409 25.62 3.64 -14.00
N ILE A 410 25.44 2.47 -13.38
CA ILE A 410 24.40 1.50 -13.78
C ILE A 410 22.98 2.05 -13.60
N ALA A 411 22.77 2.91 -12.59
CA ALA A 411 21.50 3.58 -12.37
C ALA A 411 21.21 4.68 -13.42
N ARG A 412 22.26 5.34 -13.94
CA ARG A 412 22.17 6.36 -14.98
C ARG A 412 21.96 5.77 -16.37
N VAL A 413 22.62 4.66 -16.70
CA VAL A 413 22.49 3.99 -18.01
C VAL A 413 21.09 3.41 -18.17
N LYS A 414 20.31 3.88 -19.14
CA LYS A 414 18.92 3.41 -19.41
C LYS A 414 18.85 2.44 -20.58
N CYS A 415 17.99 1.43 -20.46
CA CYS A 415 17.74 0.42 -21.50
C CYS A 415 16.50 0.70 -22.40
N TYR A 416 15.93 1.91 -22.39
CA TYR A 416 14.61 2.18 -22.99
C TYR A 416 14.51 3.37 -23.95
#